data_AF-A0A098GER9-F1
#
_entry.id   AF-A0A098GER9-F1
#
_cell.length_a   1.000
_cell.length_b   1.000
_cell.length_c   1.000
_cell.angle_alpha   90.00
_cell.angle_beta   90.00
_cell.angle_gamma   90.00
#
_symmetry.space_group_name_H-M   'P 1'
#
loop_
_entity.id
_entity.type
_entity.pdbx_description
1 polymer ?
#
loop_
_entity_poly.entity_id
_entity_poly.type
_entity_poly.pdbx_seq_one_letter_code
_entity_poly.pdbx_strand_id
1 'polypeptide(L)'
;MATNNAVNTSLSGQTGTGSFVGSTSANLVTPLLGTPTSGNLTNCTHTGGLRSVQIFTTGTAATYTKPANVTSIVVECVGGGGGGGGITAGSTTIAVASGGGGGGYCRKYYSSAAASYTYTVGTGGAGGVGANNGTNGGNTTFDVMTANGGVGGNLAGGISTSSTGITFGRQGGSASGGDINITGGAGGNGFNITGVTAAGAGGSSMYGRGSTSQGNTTANGTAGQSYGSGGGGALGGLATSTSQNGGNGADGLIIVWEYS
;
A
#
# COMPACT_ATOMS: atom_id res chain seq x y z
N MET A 1 -3.82 -85.62 -10.33
CA MET A 1 -2.59 -84.81 -10.30
C MET A 1 -2.24 -84.42 -11.73
N ALA A 2 -2.49 -83.17 -12.09
CA ALA A 2 -1.90 -82.50 -13.26
C ALA A 2 -1.42 -81.13 -12.76
N THR A 3 -0.12 -80.92 -12.83
CA THR A 3 0.62 -79.75 -12.33
C THR A 3 0.75 -78.68 -13.41
N ASN A 4 0.55 -77.42 -13.00
CA ASN A 4 1.08 -76.16 -13.53
C ASN A 4 0.88 -75.79 -15.01
N ASN A 5 0.19 -74.65 -15.24
CA ASN A 5 0.77 -73.59 -16.06
C ASN A 5 0.19 -72.20 -15.71
N ALA A 6 0.34 -71.78 -14.45
CA ALA A 6 0.25 -70.36 -14.13
C ALA A 6 1.54 -69.70 -14.63
N VAL A 7 1.50 -69.22 -15.87
CA VAL A 7 2.36 -68.17 -16.45
C VAL A 7 3.77 -68.11 -15.84
N ASN A 8 4.62 -69.05 -16.23
CA ASN A 8 6.07 -68.94 -16.08
C ASN A 8 6.64 -68.03 -17.18
N THR A 9 6.18 -66.78 -17.24
CA THR A 9 6.95 -65.74 -17.91
C THR A 9 7.63 -64.95 -16.81
N SER A 10 8.92 -65.21 -16.60
CA SER A 10 9.75 -64.32 -15.81
C SER A 10 9.49 -62.90 -16.28
N LEU A 11 9.11 -62.03 -15.37
CA LEU A 11 8.88 -60.64 -15.65
C LEU A 11 10.26 -59.99 -15.91
N SER A 12 10.79 -60.18 -17.12
CA SER A 12 12.14 -59.79 -17.50
C SER A 12 12.20 -58.27 -17.66
N GLY A 13 13.17 -57.63 -17.01
CA GLY A 13 13.42 -56.17 -17.15
C GLY A 13 13.06 -55.32 -15.93
N GLN A 14 12.69 -55.92 -14.80
CA GLN A 14 12.47 -55.16 -13.56
C GLN A 14 13.81 -54.70 -12.99
N THR A 15 14.02 -53.38 -12.96
CA THR A 15 15.09 -52.77 -12.16
C THR A 15 14.47 -52.26 -10.87
N GLY A 16 14.64 -53.01 -9.78
CA GLY A 16 14.17 -52.62 -8.45
C GLY A 16 13.85 -53.81 -7.53
N THR A 17 14.02 -53.61 -6.22
CA THR A 17 13.57 -54.55 -5.18
C THR A 17 12.24 -54.04 -4.61
N GLY A 18 11.10 -54.54 -5.09
CA GLY A 18 9.77 -54.13 -4.64
C GLY A 18 8.67 -55.09 -5.08
N SER A 19 7.53 -55.08 -4.38
CA SER A 19 6.38 -55.93 -4.70
C SER A 19 5.69 -55.47 -5.99
N PHE A 20 5.27 -56.41 -6.83
CA PHE A 20 4.54 -56.11 -8.07
C PHE A 20 3.18 -55.49 -7.75
N VAL A 21 2.89 -54.29 -8.27
CA VAL A 21 1.61 -53.60 -8.04
C VAL A 21 0.58 -54.16 -9.02
N GLY A 22 -0.16 -55.19 -8.59
CA GLY A 22 -1.31 -55.74 -9.31
C GLY A 22 -2.52 -54.80 -9.24
N SER A 23 -2.87 -54.20 -10.38
CA SER A 23 -4.14 -53.55 -10.73
C SER A 23 -5.12 -53.18 -9.59
N THR A 24 -4.78 -52.20 -8.76
CA THR A 24 -5.77 -51.34 -8.05
C THR A 24 -5.29 -49.90 -7.89
N SER A 25 -4.28 -49.46 -8.66
CA SER A 25 -3.78 -48.08 -8.68
C SER A 25 -3.57 -47.62 -10.11
N ALA A 26 -3.68 -46.30 -10.36
CA ALA A 26 -3.49 -45.72 -11.70
C ALA A 26 -2.16 -46.16 -12.31
N ASN A 27 -2.13 -46.37 -13.63
CA ASN A 27 -0.95 -46.74 -14.40
C ASN A 27 0.30 -46.00 -13.89
N LEU A 28 1.25 -46.72 -13.29
CA LEU A 28 2.61 -46.20 -13.12
C LEU A 28 3.26 -46.22 -14.51
N VAL A 29 3.03 -45.16 -15.28
CA VAL A 29 3.92 -44.83 -16.40
C VAL A 29 5.31 -44.70 -15.80
N THR A 30 6.30 -45.42 -16.35
CA THR A 30 7.69 -45.29 -15.91
C THR A 30 8.04 -43.80 -15.85
N PRO A 31 8.31 -43.22 -14.67
CA PRO A 31 8.71 -41.82 -14.60
C PRO A 31 9.93 -41.65 -15.51
N LEU A 32 9.96 -40.55 -16.27
CA LEU A 32 11.10 -40.19 -17.09
C LEU A 32 12.36 -40.27 -16.20
N LEU A 33 13.30 -41.15 -16.52
CA LEU A 33 14.55 -41.29 -15.76
C LEU A 33 15.31 -39.95 -15.84
N GLY A 34 15.28 -39.19 -14.74
CA GLY A 34 15.86 -37.84 -14.64
C GLY A 34 15.12 -36.97 -13.61
N THR A 35 15.59 -35.73 -13.42
CA THR A 35 14.82 -34.71 -12.68
C THR A 35 13.56 -34.39 -13.51
N PRO A 36 12.34 -34.63 -13.00
CA PRO A 36 11.13 -34.29 -13.74
C PRO A 36 11.14 -32.79 -14.03
N THR A 37 11.03 -32.42 -15.31
CA THR A 37 10.98 -31.01 -15.73
C THR A 37 9.66 -30.34 -15.35
N SER A 38 8.63 -31.12 -15.06
CA SER A 38 7.31 -30.70 -14.57
C SER A 38 6.53 -31.87 -13.98
N GLY A 39 5.59 -31.62 -13.07
CA GLY A 39 4.64 -32.63 -12.57
C GLY A 39 3.31 -31.97 -12.19
N ASN A 40 2.20 -32.66 -12.42
CA ASN A 40 0.88 -32.25 -11.93
C ASN A 40 0.55 -33.08 -10.69
N LEU A 41 0.43 -32.44 -9.53
CA LEU A 41 0.11 -33.11 -8.28
C LEU A 41 -1.40 -33.09 -8.05
N THR A 42 -2.06 -34.23 -8.24
CA THR A 42 -3.52 -34.35 -8.09
C THR A 42 -3.98 -34.78 -6.70
N ASN A 43 -3.08 -35.30 -5.85
CA ASN A 43 -3.42 -35.91 -4.55
C ASN A 43 -2.36 -35.66 -3.46
N CYS A 44 -1.69 -34.50 -3.47
CA CYS A 44 -0.77 -34.11 -2.40
C CYS A 44 -1.41 -33.12 -1.42
N THR A 45 -1.14 -33.27 -0.12
CA THR A 45 -1.30 -32.18 0.84
C THR A 45 -0.08 -31.28 0.73
N HIS A 46 -0.29 -30.04 0.29
CA HIS A 46 0.76 -29.03 0.30
C HIS A 46 0.86 -28.41 1.69
N THR A 47 2.03 -28.53 2.30
CA THR A 47 2.41 -27.84 3.54
C THR A 47 3.42 -26.76 3.14
N GLY A 48 3.07 -25.48 3.27
CA GLY A 48 3.97 -24.35 3.04
C GLY A 48 3.73 -23.59 1.74
N GLY A 49 2.78 -22.64 1.67
CA GLY A 49 2.65 -21.77 0.48
C GLY A 49 1.55 -20.72 0.54
N LEU A 50 1.59 -19.75 -0.39
CA LEU A 50 0.57 -18.69 -0.47
C LEU A 50 -0.79 -19.32 -0.80
N ARG A 51 -1.78 -19.05 0.05
CA ARG A 51 -3.17 -19.52 -0.05
C ARG A 51 -4.06 -18.46 -0.66
N SER A 52 -3.96 -17.24 -0.16
CA SER A 52 -4.86 -16.15 -0.51
C SER A 52 -4.22 -14.80 -0.19
N VAL A 53 -4.78 -13.74 -0.79
CA VAL A 53 -4.43 -12.35 -0.48
C VAL A 53 -5.72 -11.60 -0.21
N GLN A 54 -5.84 -11.00 0.96
CA GLN A 54 -6.95 -10.12 1.32
C GLN A 54 -6.49 -8.67 1.36
N ILE A 55 -7.27 -7.77 0.78
CA ILE A 55 -6.96 -6.35 0.69
C ILE A 55 -8.09 -5.57 1.35
N PHE A 56 -7.73 -4.73 2.32
CA PHE A 56 -8.68 -3.85 3.02
C PHE A 56 -8.36 -2.39 2.71
N THR A 57 -9.31 -1.72 2.07
CA THR A 57 -9.25 -0.29 1.75
C THR A 57 -10.09 0.57 2.70
N THR A 58 -10.91 -0.06 3.55
CA THR A 58 -11.72 0.59 4.57
C THR A 58 -11.83 -0.28 5.82
N GLY A 59 -12.24 0.31 6.94
CA GLY A 59 -12.51 -0.39 8.19
C GLY A 59 -12.13 0.46 9.41
N THR A 60 -12.97 0.46 10.43
CA THR A 60 -12.73 1.19 11.68
C THR A 60 -13.00 0.24 12.83
N ALA A 61 -11.96 -0.15 13.56
CA ALA A 61 -12.01 -1.23 14.55
C ALA A 61 -12.69 -2.51 13.98
N ALA A 62 -12.44 -2.80 12.70
CA ALA A 62 -12.95 -3.97 12.01
C ALA A 62 -12.15 -5.22 12.40
N THR A 63 -12.66 -6.40 12.08
CA THR A 63 -12.03 -7.67 12.45
C THR A 63 -11.64 -8.46 11.20
N TYR A 64 -10.37 -8.80 11.09
CA TYR A 64 -9.88 -9.84 10.19
C TYR A 64 -10.07 -11.19 10.89
N THR A 65 -10.74 -12.12 10.22
CA THR A 65 -10.91 -13.50 10.69
C THR A 65 -10.05 -14.42 9.84
N LYS A 66 -9.12 -15.13 10.48
CA LYS A 66 -8.18 -16.01 9.78
C LYS A 66 -8.93 -17.14 9.07
N PRO A 67 -8.77 -17.32 7.75
CA PRO A 67 -9.38 -18.43 7.04
C PRO A 67 -8.87 -19.80 7.52
N ALA A 68 -9.67 -20.84 7.28
CA ALA A 68 -9.27 -22.21 7.59
C ALA A 68 -7.99 -22.58 6.84
N ASN A 69 -7.14 -23.39 7.48
CA ASN A 69 -5.87 -23.87 6.95
C ASN A 69 -4.81 -22.77 6.70
N VAL A 70 -4.99 -21.56 7.23
CA VAL A 70 -3.93 -20.54 7.31
C VAL A 70 -3.17 -20.69 8.63
N THR A 71 -1.85 -20.80 8.55
CA THR A 71 -0.95 -21.00 9.68
C THR A 71 -0.11 -19.76 9.95
N SER A 72 0.29 -19.03 8.91
CA SER A 72 1.09 -17.82 9.00
C SER A 72 0.61 -16.74 8.03
N ILE A 73 0.88 -15.47 8.35
CA ILE A 73 0.48 -14.33 7.53
C ILE A 73 1.62 -13.31 7.42
N VAL A 74 1.74 -12.66 6.26
CA VAL A 74 2.48 -11.40 6.12
C VAL A 74 1.46 -10.28 5.99
N VAL A 75 1.59 -9.25 6.80
CA VAL A 75 0.68 -8.10 6.76
C VAL A 75 1.48 -6.86 6.39
N GLU A 76 0.97 -6.10 5.44
CA GLU A 76 1.47 -4.79 5.05
C GLU A 76 0.41 -3.74 5.39
N CYS A 77 0.83 -2.63 5.98
CA CYS A 77 -0.05 -1.52 6.32
C CYS A 77 0.55 -0.21 5.81
N VAL A 78 -0.30 0.63 5.21
CA VAL A 78 0.03 2.02 4.85
C VAL A 78 -0.98 2.98 5.46
N GLY A 79 -0.51 4.01 6.14
CA GLY A 79 -1.33 5.07 6.72
C GLY A 79 -1.93 5.99 5.64
N GLY A 80 -2.99 6.73 5.96
CA GLY A 80 -3.54 7.72 5.05
C GLY A 80 -2.57 8.87 4.78
N GLY A 81 -2.59 9.45 3.58
CA GLY A 81 -1.80 10.63 3.26
C GLY A 81 -2.41 11.90 3.88
N GLY A 82 -1.58 12.89 4.21
CA GLY A 82 -2.05 14.21 4.66
C GLY A 82 -2.65 15.02 3.50
N GLY A 83 -3.68 15.81 3.77
CA GLY A 83 -4.23 16.75 2.79
C GLY A 83 -3.29 17.93 2.56
N GLY A 84 -3.29 18.52 1.38
CA GLY A 84 -2.53 19.73 1.08
C GLY A 84 -3.13 20.98 1.71
N GLY A 85 -2.32 22.04 1.88
CA GLY A 85 -2.82 23.31 2.40
C GLY A 85 -3.70 24.05 1.38
N GLY A 86 -4.67 24.80 1.89
CA GLY A 86 -5.47 25.71 1.07
C GLY A 86 -4.90 27.14 1.06
N ILE A 87 -5.51 27.99 0.24
CA ILE A 87 -5.18 29.42 0.17
C ILE A 87 -6.46 30.27 0.12
N THR A 88 -6.34 31.54 0.52
CA THR A 88 -7.39 32.55 0.34
C THR A 88 -7.10 33.41 -0.89
N ALA A 89 -8.16 33.83 -1.57
CA ALA A 89 -8.12 34.76 -2.70
C ALA A 89 -7.41 36.08 -2.36
N GLY A 90 -6.72 36.67 -3.35
CA GLY A 90 -6.11 37.99 -3.18
C GLY A 90 -5.95 38.71 -4.52
N SER A 91 -6.47 39.93 -4.61
CA SER A 91 -6.45 40.74 -5.84
C SER A 91 -5.05 41.31 -6.16
N THR A 92 -4.17 41.40 -5.17
CA THR A 92 -2.82 41.98 -5.29
C THR A 92 -1.73 41.07 -4.73
N THR A 93 -2.08 39.85 -4.34
CA THR A 93 -1.18 38.90 -3.69
C THR A 93 -1.25 37.54 -4.36
N ILE A 94 -0.17 36.78 -4.27
CA ILE A 94 -0.05 35.38 -4.66
C ILE A 94 -0.01 34.53 -3.40
N ALA A 95 -0.66 33.37 -3.41
CA ALA A 95 -0.56 32.40 -2.33
C ALA A 95 -0.25 31.00 -2.90
N VAL A 96 0.74 30.33 -2.30
CA VAL A 96 1.22 29.00 -2.70
C VAL A 96 1.29 28.12 -1.48
N ALA A 97 0.34 27.21 -1.33
CA ALA A 97 0.33 26.28 -0.21
C ALA A 97 1.30 25.11 -0.46
N SER A 98 1.63 24.41 0.63
CA SER A 98 2.45 23.21 0.58
C SER A 98 1.61 21.93 0.46
N GLY A 99 2.22 20.84 0.01
CA GLY A 99 1.59 19.53 0.01
C GLY A 99 1.62 18.85 1.38
N GLY A 100 0.69 17.92 1.59
CA GLY A 100 0.68 17.04 2.75
C GLY A 100 1.69 15.89 2.58
N GLY A 101 2.17 15.34 3.69
CA GLY A 101 3.07 14.17 3.69
C GLY A 101 2.35 12.88 3.32
N GLY A 102 3.07 11.89 2.80
CA GLY A 102 2.56 10.53 2.61
C GLY A 102 2.49 9.76 3.93
N GLY A 103 1.62 8.77 4.04
CA GLY A 103 1.50 7.88 5.19
C GLY A 103 2.71 6.95 5.34
N GLY A 104 2.95 6.54 6.59
CA GLY A 104 3.97 5.55 6.92
C GLY A 104 3.63 4.16 6.38
N TYR A 105 4.61 3.28 6.39
CA TYR A 105 4.47 1.87 6.00
C TYR A 105 5.08 0.96 7.05
N CYS A 106 4.37 -0.10 7.43
CA CYS A 106 4.97 -1.19 8.18
C CYS A 106 4.57 -2.54 7.60
N ARG A 107 5.46 -3.52 7.75
CA ARG A 107 5.23 -4.92 7.38
C ARG A 107 5.66 -5.85 8.51
N LYS A 108 4.86 -6.88 8.76
CA LYS A 108 5.18 -7.92 9.74
C LYS A 108 4.86 -9.32 9.24
N TYR A 109 5.71 -10.27 9.58
CA TYR A 109 5.44 -11.70 9.45
C TYR A 109 4.98 -12.28 10.79
N TYR A 110 3.81 -12.90 10.79
CA TYR A 110 3.28 -13.68 11.90
C TYR A 110 3.49 -15.16 11.58
N SER A 111 4.51 -15.77 12.18
CA SER A 111 4.82 -17.20 12.00
C SER A 111 3.75 -18.13 12.57
N SER A 112 2.93 -17.62 13.50
CA SER A 112 1.73 -18.29 14.01
C SER A 112 0.59 -17.28 14.05
N ALA A 113 -0.34 -17.39 13.10
CA ALA A 113 -1.46 -16.47 12.99
C ALA A 113 -2.59 -16.83 13.97
N ALA A 114 -2.98 -15.87 14.80
CA ALA A 114 -4.14 -15.96 15.69
C ALA A 114 -5.46 -16.15 14.92
N ALA A 115 -6.53 -16.49 15.63
CA ALA A 115 -7.85 -16.71 15.01
C ALA A 115 -8.41 -15.43 14.39
N SER A 116 -8.14 -14.27 14.99
CA SER A 116 -8.58 -12.97 14.49
C SER A 116 -7.64 -11.85 14.92
N TYR A 117 -7.72 -10.74 14.19
CA TYR A 117 -7.02 -9.50 14.50
C TYR A 117 -7.95 -8.31 14.29
N THR A 118 -7.87 -7.30 15.16
CA THR A 118 -8.54 -6.02 14.94
C THR A 118 -7.70 -5.13 14.05
N TYR A 119 -8.35 -4.42 13.13
CA TYR A 119 -7.69 -3.48 12.22
C TYR A 119 -8.51 -2.21 11.99
N THR A 120 -7.79 -1.17 11.57
CA THR A 120 -8.36 0.10 11.08
C THR A 120 -7.59 0.52 9.84
N VAL A 121 -8.27 0.95 8.79
CA VAL A 121 -7.64 1.58 7.62
C VAL A 121 -7.76 3.08 7.77
N GLY A 122 -6.61 3.77 7.80
CA GLY A 122 -6.55 5.21 7.94
C GLY A 122 -7.07 5.91 6.69
N THR A 123 -8.00 6.85 6.85
CA THR A 123 -8.49 7.68 5.75
C THR A 123 -7.48 8.74 5.34
N GLY A 124 -7.51 9.20 4.10
CA GLY A 124 -6.76 10.37 3.66
C GLY A 124 -7.20 11.64 4.40
N GLY A 125 -6.27 12.55 4.63
CA GLY A 125 -6.55 13.87 5.18
C GLY A 125 -7.27 14.75 4.15
N ALA A 126 -8.26 15.51 4.60
CA ALA A 126 -8.93 16.50 3.75
C ALA A 126 -7.96 17.65 3.43
N GLY A 127 -8.03 18.16 2.20
CA GLY A 127 -7.33 19.38 1.81
C GLY A 127 -7.87 20.59 2.57
N GLY A 128 -7.00 21.56 2.84
CA GLY A 128 -7.39 22.79 3.51
C GLY A 128 -8.38 23.59 2.67
N VAL A 129 -9.49 24.05 3.26
CA VAL A 129 -10.49 24.88 2.59
C VAL A 129 -10.20 26.36 2.90
N GLY A 130 -9.96 27.17 1.87
CA GLY A 130 -9.48 28.55 2.07
C GLY A 130 -8.11 28.60 2.76
N ALA A 131 -7.80 29.66 3.51
CA ALA A 131 -6.56 29.78 4.29
C ALA A 131 -6.55 28.86 5.54
N ASN A 132 -6.64 27.55 5.33
CA ASN A 132 -6.53 26.53 6.35
C ASN A 132 -5.49 25.48 5.95
N ASN A 133 -4.83 24.91 6.96
CA ASN A 133 -3.94 23.76 6.74
C ASN A 133 -4.77 22.57 6.25
N GLY A 134 -4.13 21.67 5.50
CA GLY A 134 -4.70 20.35 5.28
C GLY A 134 -4.77 19.57 6.59
N THR A 135 -5.68 18.62 6.69
CA THR A 135 -5.74 17.74 7.86
C THR A 135 -4.74 16.59 7.71
N ASN A 136 -4.31 16.04 8.85
CA ASN A 136 -3.49 14.84 8.85
C ASN A 136 -4.28 13.65 8.27
N GLY A 137 -3.55 12.71 7.66
CA GLY A 137 -4.10 11.41 7.34
C GLY A 137 -4.35 10.59 8.61
N GLY A 138 -5.28 9.64 8.52
CA GLY A 138 -5.56 8.68 9.57
C GLY A 138 -4.51 7.57 9.66
N ASN A 139 -4.38 6.99 10.85
CA ASN A 139 -3.49 5.85 11.08
C ASN A 139 -4.13 4.57 10.56
N THR A 140 -3.32 3.72 9.93
CA THR A 140 -3.69 2.34 9.61
C THR A 140 -3.07 1.43 10.65
N THR A 141 -3.89 0.61 11.29
CA THR A 141 -3.46 -0.29 12.38
C THR A 141 -3.90 -1.71 12.11
N PHE A 142 -3.07 -2.67 12.49
CA PHE A 142 -3.40 -4.09 12.49
C PHE A 142 -2.63 -4.74 13.62
N ASP A 143 -3.35 -5.30 14.61
CA ASP A 143 -2.73 -5.82 15.84
C ASP A 143 -1.78 -4.78 16.48
N VAL A 144 -0.49 -5.10 16.66
CA VAL A 144 0.53 -4.20 17.21
C VAL A 144 1.10 -3.20 16.20
N MET A 145 0.82 -3.37 14.91
CA MET A 145 1.37 -2.53 13.85
C MET A 145 0.60 -1.22 13.75
N THR A 146 1.35 -0.13 13.58
CA THR A 146 0.79 1.20 13.30
C THR A 146 1.58 1.86 12.19
N ALA A 147 0.92 2.10 11.07
CA ALA A 147 1.37 2.98 10.02
C ALA A 147 0.65 4.33 10.20
N ASN A 148 1.37 5.33 10.73
CA ASN A 148 0.78 6.64 11.01
C ASN A 148 0.46 7.39 9.71
N GLY A 149 -0.59 8.21 9.75
CA GLY A 149 -0.93 9.06 8.63
C GLY A 149 0.08 10.20 8.42
N GLY A 150 0.14 10.71 7.18
CA GLY A 150 0.98 11.86 6.84
C GLY A 150 0.45 13.17 7.43
N VAL A 151 1.35 14.11 7.73
CA VAL A 151 0.97 15.41 8.28
C VAL A 151 0.38 16.29 7.17
N GLY A 152 -0.73 16.98 7.46
CA GLY A 152 -1.37 17.89 6.51
C GLY A 152 -0.51 19.10 6.16
N GLY A 153 -0.58 19.52 4.90
CA GLY A 153 0.17 20.64 4.32
C GLY A 153 -0.13 21.98 5.00
N ASN A 154 0.89 22.82 5.12
CA ASN A 154 0.74 24.21 5.51
C ASN A 154 -0.08 24.99 4.48
N LEU A 155 -1.00 25.81 4.99
CA LEU A 155 -1.65 26.90 4.26
C LEU A 155 -0.61 27.94 3.83
N ALA A 156 -1.01 28.83 2.91
CA ALA A 156 -0.27 30.05 2.64
C ALA A 156 -1.14 31.28 2.77
N GLY A 157 -0.62 32.31 3.45
CA GLY A 157 -1.14 33.67 3.39
C GLY A 157 -0.69 34.36 2.10
N GLY A 158 -1.40 35.42 1.70
CA GLY A 158 -1.05 36.20 0.51
C GLY A 158 0.32 36.87 0.63
N ILE A 159 1.18 36.66 -0.37
CA ILE A 159 2.50 37.26 -0.53
C ILE A 159 2.41 38.27 -1.70
N SER A 160 3.07 39.42 -1.58
CA SER A 160 3.13 40.40 -2.69
C SER A 160 3.76 39.77 -3.95
N THR A 161 3.27 40.15 -5.13
CA THR A 161 3.74 39.62 -6.42
C THR A 161 5.21 39.92 -6.72
N SER A 162 5.76 40.95 -6.09
CA SER A 162 7.17 41.35 -6.18
C SER A 162 8.06 40.75 -5.08
N SER A 163 7.52 39.89 -4.22
CA SER A 163 8.25 39.27 -3.12
C SER A 163 8.65 37.83 -3.44
N THR A 164 9.49 37.24 -2.58
CA THR A 164 9.81 35.82 -2.58
C THR A 164 9.29 35.19 -1.29
N GLY A 165 8.72 34.00 -1.37
CA GLY A 165 8.24 33.28 -0.20
C GLY A 165 8.19 31.78 -0.41
N ILE A 166 8.36 31.05 0.70
CA ILE A 166 8.35 29.58 0.75
C ILE A 166 7.36 29.14 1.82
N THR A 167 6.48 28.21 1.44
CA THR A 167 5.60 27.48 2.35
C THR A 167 6.15 26.07 2.47
N PHE A 168 6.77 25.75 3.62
CA PHE A 168 7.41 24.45 3.80
C PHE A 168 6.41 23.30 3.79
N GLY A 169 6.75 22.23 3.07
CA GLY A 169 6.05 20.96 3.10
C GLY A 169 6.11 20.30 4.46
N ARG A 170 5.20 19.34 4.66
CA ARG A 170 5.01 18.69 5.95
C ARG A 170 5.48 17.23 5.90
N GLN A 171 5.91 16.72 7.05
CA GLN A 171 6.50 15.39 7.18
C GLN A 171 5.51 14.27 6.79
N GLY A 172 6.03 13.17 6.24
CA GLY A 172 5.27 11.94 6.12
C GLY A 172 5.02 11.25 7.47
N GLY A 173 4.09 10.29 7.48
CA GLY A 173 3.76 9.51 8.66
C GLY A 173 4.87 8.53 9.02
N SER A 174 5.13 8.35 10.31
CA SER A 174 6.04 7.32 10.82
C SER A 174 5.36 5.95 10.83
N ALA A 175 6.12 4.89 11.15
CA ALA A 175 5.55 3.55 11.33
C ALA A 175 6.23 2.81 12.48
N SER A 176 5.52 1.86 13.09
CA SER A 176 6.00 1.06 14.22
C SER A 176 5.30 -0.31 14.31
N GLY A 177 5.88 -1.22 15.08
CA GLY A 177 5.31 -2.54 15.38
C GLY A 177 5.53 -3.60 14.27
N GLY A 178 5.95 -3.17 13.07
CA GLY A 178 6.39 -4.07 12.01
C GLY A 178 7.81 -4.59 12.21
N ASP A 179 8.15 -5.65 11.49
CA ASP A 179 9.54 -6.08 11.31
C ASP A 179 10.28 -5.10 10.37
N ILE A 180 9.52 -4.45 9.48
CA ILE A 180 9.95 -3.30 8.68
C ILE A 180 9.06 -2.12 9.01
N ASN A 181 9.66 -0.95 9.22
CA ASN A 181 8.97 0.31 9.47
C ASN A 181 9.63 1.41 8.63
N ILE A 182 8.85 2.08 7.79
CA ILE A 182 9.33 3.08 6.84
C ILE A 182 8.45 4.32 6.98
N THR A 183 9.11 5.49 7.01
CA THR A 183 8.41 6.78 7.05
C THR A 183 7.94 7.16 5.65
N GLY A 184 6.74 7.73 5.53
CA GLY A 184 6.25 8.29 4.27
C GLY A 184 7.09 9.47 3.78
N GLY A 185 6.99 9.79 2.49
CA GLY A 185 7.64 10.96 1.91
C GLY A 185 7.07 12.26 2.48
N ALA A 186 7.92 13.27 2.67
CA ALA A 186 7.46 14.62 2.99
C ALA A 186 6.71 15.24 1.80
N GLY A 187 5.73 16.09 2.09
CA GLY A 187 5.11 16.95 1.09
C GLY A 187 6.11 17.96 0.53
N GLY A 188 5.91 18.38 -0.71
CA GLY A 188 6.69 19.42 -1.36
C GLY A 188 6.40 20.80 -0.81
N ASN A 189 7.39 21.68 -0.93
CA ASN A 189 7.24 23.10 -0.59
C ASN A 189 6.43 23.83 -1.67
N GLY A 190 5.61 24.79 -1.25
CA GLY A 190 5.11 25.84 -2.15
C GLY A 190 6.14 26.96 -2.24
N PHE A 191 6.36 27.53 -3.42
CA PHE A 191 7.27 28.66 -3.60
C PHE A 191 6.73 29.69 -4.58
N ASN A 192 7.00 30.96 -4.26
CA ASN A 192 6.83 32.10 -5.13
C ASN A 192 8.17 32.82 -5.24
N ILE A 193 8.61 33.08 -6.46
CA ILE A 193 9.81 33.87 -6.76
C ILE A 193 9.37 34.97 -7.72
N THR A 194 8.96 36.11 -7.17
CA THR A 194 8.62 37.32 -7.95
C THR A 194 7.61 37.02 -9.08
N GLY A 195 6.51 36.35 -8.74
CA GLY A 195 5.44 36.00 -9.68
C GLY A 195 5.57 34.64 -10.36
N VAL A 196 6.72 33.97 -10.29
CA VAL A 196 6.88 32.57 -10.70
C VAL A 196 6.47 31.67 -9.54
N THR A 197 5.52 30.75 -9.75
CA THR A 197 4.85 30.02 -8.67
C THR A 197 4.84 28.53 -8.89
N ALA A 198 5.02 27.77 -7.81
CA ALA A 198 4.60 26.38 -7.76
C ALA A 198 4.05 26.04 -6.38
N ALA A 199 2.97 25.27 -6.36
CA ALA A 199 2.44 24.69 -5.13
C ALA A 199 3.14 23.36 -4.83
N GLY A 200 3.17 23.03 -3.54
CA GLY A 200 3.81 21.80 -3.08
C GLY A 200 3.10 20.54 -3.61
N ALA A 201 3.87 19.63 -4.18
CA ALA A 201 3.42 18.26 -4.48
C ALA A 201 3.07 17.51 -3.19
N GLY A 202 2.18 16.53 -3.26
CA GLY A 202 1.96 15.61 -2.14
C GLY A 202 3.17 14.70 -1.90
N GLY A 203 3.34 14.23 -0.67
CA GLY A 203 4.38 13.26 -0.32
C GLY A 203 4.09 11.87 -0.88
N SER A 204 5.13 11.13 -1.27
CA SER A 204 5.02 9.74 -1.73
C SER A 204 4.75 8.76 -0.59
N SER A 205 4.21 7.60 -0.91
CA SER A 205 4.12 6.45 -0.01
C SER A 205 4.93 5.28 -0.56
N MET A 206 4.99 4.17 0.16
CA MET A 206 5.61 2.93 -0.34
C MET A 206 4.94 2.35 -1.60
N TYR A 207 3.69 2.73 -1.88
CA TYR A 207 2.96 2.23 -3.05
C TYR A 207 3.00 3.18 -4.26
N GLY A 208 3.64 4.34 -4.14
CA GLY A 208 3.80 5.22 -5.30
C GLY A 208 4.04 6.68 -4.96
N ARG A 209 4.08 7.47 -6.02
CA ARG A 209 4.30 8.92 -5.93
C ARG A 209 3.13 9.65 -5.27
N GLY A 210 3.43 10.81 -4.72
CA GLY A 210 2.45 11.80 -4.31
C GLY A 210 1.72 12.46 -5.47
N SER A 211 0.86 13.41 -5.12
CA SER A 211 0.22 14.27 -6.11
C SER A 211 1.24 15.14 -6.87
N THR A 212 0.91 15.58 -8.08
CA THR A 212 1.78 16.44 -8.88
C THR A 212 1.71 17.89 -8.43
N SER A 213 2.86 18.58 -8.39
CA SER A 213 2.91 20.04 -8.26
C SER A 213 2.20 20.73 -9.42
N GLN A 214 1.65 21.91 -9.15
CA GLN A 214 1.07 22.81 -10.14
C GLN A 214 1.84 24.13 -10.10
N GLY A 215 2.05 24.76 -11.25
CA GLY A 215 2.78 26.03 -11.34
C GLY A 215 2.15 27.02 -12.30
N ASN A 216 2.33 28.31 -12.01
CA ASN A 216 1.88 29.45 -12.83
C ASN A 216 0.41 29.33 -13.30
N THR A 217 -0.48 28.86 -12.41
CA THR A 217 -1.91 28.64 -12.72
C THR A 217 -2.80 29.27 -11.64
N THR A 218 -4.08 28.90 -11.57
CA THR A 218 -4.94 29.08 -10.40
C THR A 218 -5.78 27.82 -10.28
N ALA A 219 -5.53 27.04 -9.24
CA ALA A 219 -6.13 25.72 -9.12
C ALA A 219 -6.18 25.23 -7.67
N ASN A 220 -7.20 24.42 -7.40
CA ASN A 220 -7.20 23.56 -6.22
C ASN A 220 -6.00 22.62 -6.27
N GLY A 221 -5.51 22.19 -5.11
CA GLY A 221 -4.49 21.16 -5.02
C GLY A 221 -4.94 19.83 -5.62
N THR A 222 -3.99 19.11 -6.19
CA THR A 222 -4.19 17.77 -6.75
C THR A 222 -4.36 16.74 -5.63
N ALA A 223 -5.33 15.83 -5.75
CA ALA A 223 -5.51 14.76 -4.77
C ALA A 223 -4.33 13.78 -4.78
N GLY A 224 -4.15 13.02 -3.69
CA GLY A 224 -3.20 11.91 -3.64
C GLY A 224 -3.48 10.87 -4.72
N GLN A 225 -2.44 10.35 -5.35
CA GLN A 225 -2.51 9.50 -6.55
C GLN A 225 -2.30 8.01 -6.29
N SER A 226 -1.84 7.64 -5.09
CA SER A 226 -1.56 6.26 -4.68
C SER A 226 -1.95 6.07 -3.21
N TYR A 227 -2.20 4.82 -2.75
CA TYR A 227 -2.57 4.58 -1.36
C TYR A 227 -1.59 5.21 -0.38
N GLY A 228 -2.11 5.97 0.58
CA GLY A 228 -1.35 6.73 1.56
C GLY A 228 -0.57 7.92 1.01
N SER A 229 -0.68 8.25 -0.27
CA SER A 229 0.03 9.41 -0.83
C SER A 229 -0.60 10.73 -0.39
N GLY A 230 0.21 11.77 -0.17
CA GLY A 230 -0.27 13.08 0.24
C GLY A 230 -0.96 13.86 -0.87
N GLY A 231 -1.82 14.81 -0.48
CA GLY A 231 -2.45 15.77 -1.39
C GLY A 231 -1.58 17.01 -1.63
N GLY A 232 -1.76 17.64 -2.79
CA GLY A 232 -0.99 18.82 -3.22
C GLY A 232 -1.53 20.11 -2.62
N GLY A 233 -0.66 21.10 -2.46
CA GLY A 233 -1.06 22.44 -2.05
C GLY A 233 -1.90 23.15 -3.12
N ALA A 234 -2.78 24.03 -2.66
CA ALA A 234 -3.50 24.96 -3.52
C ALA A 234 -2.57 26.06 -4.08
N LEU A 235 -2.91 26.57 -5.26
CA LEU A 235 -2.18 27.65 -5.93
C LEU A 235 -3.13 28.75 -6.36
N GLY A 236 -2.86 29.98 -5.90
CA GLY A 236 -3.54 31.20 -6.33
C GLY A 236 -2.60 32.01 -7.21
N GLY A 237 -2.96 32.17 -8.47
CA GLY A 237 -2.22 32.98 -9.43
C GLY A 237 -2.34 34.49 -9.16
N LEU A 238 -1.91 35.30 -10.12
CA LEU A 238 -2.07 36.75 -10.06
C LEU A 238 -3.56 37.12 -10.04
N ALA A 239 -4.01 37.80 -8.99
CA ALA A 239 -5.35 38.38 -8.86
C ALA A 239 -6.52 37.36 -8.86
N THR A 240 -6.45 36.35 -8.00
CA THR A 240 -7.59 35.42 -7.85
C THR A 240 -8.70 36.05 -7.01
N SER A 241 -9.95 35.91 -7.47
CA SER A 241 -11.16 36.32 -6.75
C SER A 241 -11.83 35.17 -5.98
N THR A 242 -11.35 33.94 -6.17
CA THR A 242 -11.84 32.74 -5.50
C THR A 242 -10.72 32.14 -4.65
N SER A 243 -11.09 31.54 -3.51
CA SER A 243 -10.14 30.76 -2.70
C SER A 243 -9.95 29.39 -3.32
N GLN A 244 -8.76 28.81 -3.18
CA GLN A 244 -8.46 27.47 -3.68
C GLN A 244 -8.24 26.51 -2.51
N ASN A 245 -8.81 25.32 -2.66
CA ASN A 245 -8.69 24.28 -1.64
C ASN A 245 -7.45 23.43 -1.92
N GLY A 246 -6.81 22.92 -0.87
CA GLY A 246 -5.79 21.89 -1.00
C GLY A 246 -6.37 20.59 -1.56
N GLY A 247 -5.50 19.73 -2.07
CA GLY A 247 -5.89 18.39 -2.50
C GLY A 247 -6.04 17.46 -1.30
N ASN A 248 -7.01 16.55 -1.34
CA ASN A 248 -7.13 15.50 -0.33
C ASN A 248 -5.95 14.52 -0.44
N GLY A 249 -5.45 14.03 0.70
CA GLY A 249 -4.58 12.86 0.73
C GLY A 249 -5.37 11.60 0.35
N ALA A 250 -4.66 10.56 -0.09
CA ALA A 250 -5.26 9.28 -0.40
C ALA A 250 -5.40 8.40 0.85
N ASP A 251 -6.42 7.55 0.85
CA ASP A 251 -6.64 6.56 1.92
C ASP A 251 -5.48 5.57 2.03
N GLY A 252 -5.31 5.01 3.23
CA GLY A 252 -4.39 3.93 3.53
C GLY A 252 -4.82 2.59 2.95
N LEU A 253 -4.07 1.54 3.29
CA LEU A 253 -4.28 0.19 2.78
C LEU A 253 -3.77 -0.84 3.77
N ILE A 254 -4.44 -1.98 3.87
CA ILE A 254 -3.90 -3.20 4.47
C ILE A 254 -3.91 -4.32 3.42
N ILE A 255 -2.81 -5.06 3.32
CA ILE A 255 -2.70 -6.30 2.53
C ILE A 255 -2.30 -7.43 3.47
N VAL A 256 -3.08 -8.52 3.48
CA VAL A 256 -2.79 -9.74 4.23
C VAL A 256 -2.50 -10.86 3.24
N TRP A 257 -1.25 -11.32 3.22
CA TRP A 257 -0.82 -12.49 2.47
C TRP A 257 -0.91 -13.70 3.40
N GLU A 258 -1.69 -14.69 3.01
CA GLU A 258 -2.03 -15.83 3.87
C GLU A 258 -1.32 -17.09 3.40
N TYR A 259 -0.71 -17.81 4.34
CA TYR A 259 0.08 -19.01 4.05
C TYR A 259 -0.39 -20.20 4.89
N SER A 260 -0.35 -21.40 4.29
CA SER A 260 -0.56 -22.70 4.97
C SER A 260 0.73 -23.39 5.27
#